data_AF-A0A0B7NFL9-F1
#
_entry.id   AF-A0A0B7NFL9-F1
#
_cell.length_a   1.000
_cell.length_b   1.000
_cell.length_c   1.000
_cell.angle_alpha   90.00
_cell.angle_beta   90.00
_cell.angle_gamma   90.00
#
_symmetry.space_group_name_H-M   'P 1'
#
loop_
_entity.id
_entity.type
_entity.pdbx_description
1 polymer ?
#
loop_
_entity_poly.entity_id
_entity_poly.type
_entity_poly.pdbx_seq_one_letter_code
_entity_poly.pdbx_strand_id
1 'polypeptide(L)'
;MNNNVVFCSACDEAGHSRRTSRGCRLNPRNQRATNNEGVEDQIARNPNSVPTARDDRGSMNCVCPRCFAWMWIEESITTSSKINPRFQLCCGKGKYIIQPSSSTPVLM
;
A
#
# COMPACT_ATOMS: atom_id res chain seq x y z
N MET A 1 -1.37 8.51 -50.63
CA MET A 1 -1.57 8.55 -49.17
C MET A 1 -1.27 7.15 -48.60
N ASN A 2 -0.24 6.99 -47.77
CA ASN A 2 0.08 5.69 -47.16
C ASN A 2 -0.79 5.47 -45.92
N ASN A 3 -1.93 4.80 -46.09
CA ASN A 3 -2.74 4.30 -44.98
C ASN A 3 -2.09 3.04 -44.41
N ASN A 4 -0.94 3.18 -43.76
CA ASN A 4 -0.35 2.09 -43.00
C ASN A 4 -1.13 1.93 -41.70
N VAL A 5 -2.28 1.26 -41.81
CA VAL A 5 -3.11 0.91 -40.66
C VAL A 5 -2.29 -0.02 -39.78
N VAL A 6 -1.89 0.49 -38.63
CA VAL A 6 -1.09 -0.28 -37.67
C VAL A 6 -2.03 -1.23 -36.93
N PHE A 7 -1.75 -2.52 -37.01
CA PHE A 7 -2.48 -3.57 -36.31
C PHE A 7 -1.72 -4.04 -35.07
N CYS A 8 -2.48 -4.42 -34.04
CA CYS A 8 -1.93 -4.91 -32.80
C CYS A 8 -1.60 -6.38 -32.93
N SER A 9 -0.33 -6.77 -32.72
CA SER A 9 0.09 -8.17 -32.80
C SER A 9 -0.48 -9.08 -31.69
N ALA A 10 -1.21 -8.50 -30.73
CA ALA A 10 -1.80 -9.25 -29.63
C ALA A 10 -3.33 -9.41 -29.76
N CYS A 11 -4.04 -8.39 -30.25
CA CYS A 11 -5.51 -8.42 -30.33
C CYS A 11 -6.07 -8.27 -31.75
N ASP A 12 -5.19 -8.13 -32.75
CA ASP A 12 -5.50 -8.03 -34.18
C ASP A 12 -6.40 -6.85 -34.59
N GLU A 13 -6.59 -5.89 -33.69
CA GLU A 13 -7.35 -4.67 -33.97
C GLU A 13 -6.45 -3.57 -34.55
N ALA A 14 -7.04 -2.78 -35.45
CA ALA A 14 -6.42 -1.61 -36.06
C ALA A 14 -6.30 -0.43 -35.08
N GLY A 15 -5.37 0.47 -35.34
CA GLY A 15 -5.21 1.75 -34.62
C GLY A 15 -4.18 1.72 -33.50
N HIS A 16 -3.55 0.58 -33.22
CA HIS A 16 -2.44 0.49 -32.27
C HIS A 16 -1.55 -0.73 -32.57
N SER A 17 -0.23 -0.63 -32.30
CA SER A 17 0.71 -1.73 -32.55
C SER A 17 0.91 -2.65 -31.34
N ARG A 18 0.84 -2.11 -30.13
CA ARG A 18 1.33 -2.78 -28.91
C ARG A 18 0.20 -3.13 -27.96
N ARG A 19 0.32 -4.30 -27.33
CA ARG A 19 -0.56 -4.76 -26.23
C ARG A 19 -0.62 -3.77 -25.06
N THR A 20 0.43 -3.00 -24.82
CA THR A 20 0.48 -1.98 -23.76
C THR A 20 -0.27 -0.69 -24.12
N SER A 21 -0.76 -0.55 -25.35
CA SER A 21 -1.58 0.59 -25.76
C SER A 21 -2.87 0.65 -24.94
N ARG A 22 -3.31 1.86 -24.56
CA ARG A 22 -4.57 2.05 -23.83
C ARG A 22 -5.78 1.53 -24.60
N GLY A 23 -5.73 1.58 -25.94
CA GLY A 23 -6.79 1.07 -26.81
C GLY A 23 -6.81 -0.45 -27.00
N CYS A 24 -5.83 -1.20 -26.44
CA CYS A 24 -5.81 -2.65 -26.59
C CYS A 24 -6.74 -3.31 -25.58
N ARG A 25 -7.71 -4.10 -26.06
CA ARG A 25 -8.59 -4.93 -25.20
C ARG A 25 -7.81 -5.90 -24.31
N LEU A 26 -6.63 -6.35 -24.76
CA LEU A 26 -5.76 -7.28 -24.04
C LEU A 26 -4.69 -6.59 -23.19
N ASN A 27 -4.77 -5.26 -23.03
CA ASN A 27 -3.86 -4.56 -22.14
C ASN A 27 -4.09 -5.05 -20.70
N PRO A 28 -3.06 -5.56 -20.00
CA PRO A 28 -3.19 -6.00 -18.61
C PRO A 28 -3.73 -4.92 -17.68
N ARG A 29 -3.53 -3.63 -18.00
CA ARG A 29 -4.13 -2.51 -17.25
C ARG A 29 -5.65 -2.42 -17.42
N ASN A 30 -6.18 -2.80 -18.59
CA ASN A 30 -7.61 -2.77 -18.88
C ASN A 30 -8.32 -4.02 -18.33
N GLN A 31 -7.64 -5.17 -18.30
CA GLN A 31 -8.18 -6.43 -17.76
C GLN A 31 -8.34 -6.42 -16.22
N ARG A 32 -7.64 -5.52 -15.51
CA ARG A 32 -7.85 -5.32 -14.07
C ARG A 32 -9.25 -4.81 -13.72
N ALA A 33 -10.02 -4.31 -14.68
CA ALA A 33 -11.37 -3.81 -14.46
C ALA A 33 -12.47 -4.88 -14.63
N THR A 34 -12.19 -6.02 -15.28
CA THR A 34 -13.20 -7.03 -15.64
C THR A 34 -13.24 -8.23 -14.71
N ASN A 35 -12.18 -8.45 -13.93
CA ASN A 35 -12.16 -9.53 -12.96
C ASN A 35 -12.69 -8.99 -11.63
N ASN A 36 -13.74 -9.61 -11.11
CA ASN A 36 -14.22 -9.47 -9.72
C ASN A 36 -13.18 -9.91 -8.67
N GLU A 37 -11.89 -9.91 -8.99
CA GLU A 37 -10.76 -10.23 -8.12
C GLU A 37 -10.14 -8.95 -7.51
N GLY A 38 -10.79 -7.79 -7.67
CA GLY A 38 -10.34 -6.49 -7.17
C GLY A 38 -11.20 -5.85 -6.08
N VAL A 39 -12.14 -6.59 -5.49
CA VAL A 39 -13.02 -6.05 -4.44
C VAL A 39 -12.26 -5.88 -3.10
N GLU A 40 -11.21 -6.66 -2.86
CA GLU A 40 -10.47 -6.64 -1.58
C GLU A 40 -9.62 -5.38 -1.39
N ASP A 41 -9.13 -4.75 -2.48
CA ASP A 41 -8.23 -3.59 -2.39
C ASP A 41 -8.97 -2.25 -2.20
N GLN A 42 -10.30 -2.23 -2.38
CA GLN A 42 -11.11 -1.00 -2.30
C GLN A 42 -12.10 -0.99 -1.13
N ILE A 43 -11.88 -1.83 -0.11
CA ILE A 43 -12.72 -1.89 1.10
C ILE A 43 -12.92 -0.48 1.69
N ALA A 44 -11.86 0.34 1.76
CA ALA A 44 -11.95 1.70 2.30
C ALA A 44 -12.87 2.67 1.51
N ARG A 45 -13.21 2.36 0.25
CA ARG A 45 -14.03 3.21 -0.64
C ARG A 45 -15.42 2.65 -0.89
N ASN A 46 -15.71 1.43 -0.43
CA ASN A 46 -17.02 0.81 -0.60
C ASN A 46 -17.94 1.28 0.55
N PRO A 47 -18.98 2.10 0.29
CA PRO A 47 -19.88 2.57 1.33
C PRO A 47 -20.71 1.44 1.99
N ASN A 48 -20.77 0.27 1.34
CA ASN A 48 -21.46 -0.92 1.83
C ASN A 48 -20.51 -1.95 2.46
N SER A 49 -19.20 -1.70 2.50
CA SER A 49 -18.31 -2.64 3.19
C SER A 49 -18.53 -2.54 4.70
N VAL A 50 -18.73 -3.68 5.35
CA VAL A 50 -18.67 -3.76 6.81
C VAL A 50 -17.26 -3.33 7.23
N PRO A 51 -17.11 -2.34 8.13
CA PRO A 51 -15.81 -1.99 8.66
C PRO A 51 -15.14 -3.24 9.23
N THR A 52 -13.91 -3.51 8.84
CA THR A 52 -13.11 -4.52 9.53
C THR A 52 -13.09 -4.20 11.02
N ALA A 53 -13.16 -5.23 11.87
CA ALA A 53 -13.07 -5.05 13.31
C ALA A 53 -11.87 -4.14 13.63
N ARG A 54 -12.13 -3.06 14.37
CA ARG A 54 -11.09 -2.11 14.74
C ARG A 54 -10.04 -2.85 15.56
N ASP A 55 -8.78 -2.78 15.15
CA ASP A 55 -7.66 -3.30 15.94
C ASP A 55 -7.47 -2.36 17.14
N ASP A 56 -7.89 -2.81 18.31
CA ASP A 56 -7.94 -2.03 19.55
C ASP A 56 -6.95 -2.53 20.59
N ARG A 57 -5.68 -2.73 20.19
CA ARG A 57 -4.54 -3.12 21.07
C ARG A 57 -4.35 -2.29 22.35
N GLY A 58 -5.21 -1.32 22.60
CA GLY A 58 -5.28 -0.53 23.80
C GLY A 58 -4.19 0.52 23.82
N SER A 59 -3.79 0.89 25.02
CA SER A 59 -2.67 1.81 25.21
C SER A 59 -1.34 1.17 24.80
N MET A 60 -0.46 1.98 24.22
CA MET A 60 0.93 1.58 24.01
C MET A 60 1.56 1.18 25.35
N ASN A 61 2.28 0.07 25.38
CA ASN A 61 2.72 -0.59 26.61
C ASN A 61 4.24 -0.80 26.69
N CYS A 62 5.01 -0.37 25.69
CA CYS A 62 6.46 -0.44 25.72
C CYS A 62 7.11 0.72 24.95
N VAL A 63 8.41 0.86 25.14
CA VAL A 63 9.25 1.86 24.44
C VAL A 63 10.22 1.12 23.54
N CYS A 64 10.37 1.58 22.29
CA CYS A 64 11.37 1.04 21.38
C CYS A 64 12.79 1.35 21.91
N PRO A 65 13.67 0.35 22.14
CA PRO A 65 15.01 0.58 22.70
C PRO A 65 15.96 1.39 21.81
N ARG A 66 15.58 1.67 20.55
CA ARG A 66 16.45 2.33 19.56
C ARG A 66 16.08 3.77 19.27
N CYS A 67 14.79 4.08 19.15
CA CYS A 67 14.31 5.43 18.84
C CYS A 67 13.45 6.03 19.97
N PHE A 68 13.23 5.28 21.05
CA PHE A 68 12.47 5.71 22.22
C PHE A 68 11.00 6.08 21.95
N ALA A 69 10.46 5.71 20.79
CA ALA A 69 9.04 5.84 20.50
C ALA A 69 8.22 4.83 21.33
N TRP A 70 7.03 5.26 21.76
CA TRP A 70 6.02 4.37 22.36
C TRP A 70 5.49 3.39 21.30
N MET A 71 5.32 2.13 21.70
CA MET A 71 4.90 1.03 20.84
C MET A 71 3.99 0.05 21.59
N TRP A 72 3.29 -0.81 20.85
CA TRP A 72 2.65 -2.02 21.37
C TRP A 72 3.61 -3.20 21.29
N ILE A 73 3.80 -3.95 22.38
CA ILE A 73 4.72 -5.09 22.43
C ILE A 73 4.31 -6.20 21.45
N GLU A 74 3.02 -6.31 21.15
CA GLU A 74 2.44 -7.25 20.19
C GLU A 74 2.88 -6.96 18.74
N GLU A 75 3.30 -5.71 18.45
CA GLU A 75 3.89 -5.33 17.15
C GLU A 75 5.39 -5.62 17.05
N SER A 76 5.99 -6.08 18.15
CA SER A 76 7.37 -6.52 18.09
C SER A 76 7.49 -7.72 17.15
N ILE A 77 8.63 -7.81 16.48
CA ILE A 77 8.92 -8.92 15.60
C ILE A 77 8.95 -10.18 16.45
N THR A 78 8.22 -11.21 16.04
CA THR A 78 8.04 -12.47 16.79
C THR A 78 9.35 -13.17 17.16
N THR A 79 10.42 -12.96 16.38
CA THR A 79 11.77 -13.51 16.65
C THR A 79 12.60 -12.67 17.62
N SER A 80 12.10 -11.53 18.09
CA SER A 80 12.77 -10.68 19.08
C SER A 80 12.31 -11.01 20.51
N SER A 81 13.16 -10.69 21.49
CA SER A 81 12.80 -10.91 22.90
C SER A 81 11.90 -9.78 23.41
N LYS A 82 11.07 -10.08 24.41
CA LYS A 82 10.26 -9.06 25.10
C LYS A 82 11.09 -8.05 25.90
N ILE A 83 12.32 -8.45 26.29
CA ILE A 83 13.26 -7.58 27.02
C ILE A 83 13.92 -6.57 26.07
N ASN A 84 14.21 -6.97 24.83
CA ASN A 84 14.79 -6.10 23.80
C ASN A 84 13.98 -6.18 22.51
N PRO A 85 12.74 -5.64 22.52
CA PRO A 85 11.83 -5.80 21.41
C PRO A 85 12.31 -5.01 20.20
N ARG A 86 12.19 -5.64 19.02
CA ARG A 86 12.52 -5.01 17.74
C ARG A 86 11.26 -4.83 16.93
N PHE A 87 11.15 -3.69 16.26
CA PHE A 87 9.96 -3.32 15.50
C PHE A 87 10.35 -3.05 14.05
N GLN A 88 9.66 -3.67 13.10
CA GLN A 88 9.84 -3.35 11.68
C GLN A 88 9.21 -2.01 11.32
N LEU A 89 8.00 -1.75 11.82
CA LEU A 89 7.23 -0.56 11.44
C LEU A 89 7.67 0.72 12.16
N CYS A 90 8.35 0.62 13.31
CA CYS A 90 8.81 1.77 14.08
C CYS A 90 10.01 2.50 13.45
N CYS A 91 11.22 1.97 13.64
CA CYS A 91 12.48 2.54 13.15
C CYS A 91 13.20 1.61 12.15
N GLY A 92 12.49 0.62 11.61
CA GLY A 92 13.06 -0.36 10.70
C GLY A 92 14.18 -1.17 11.32
N LYS A 93 14.07 -1.49 12.61
CA LYS A 93 15.18 -2.01 13.42
C LYS A 93 16.34 -0.99 13.46
N GLY A 94 16.06 0.26 13.81
CA GLY A 94 17.07 1.33 13.98
C GLY A 94 17.74 1.80 12.69
N LYS A 95 17.19 1.47 11.52
CA LYS A 95 17.73 1.89 10.22
C LYS A 95 17.32 3.32 9.87
N TYR A 96 16.18 3.77 10.37
CA TYR A 96 15.69 5.13 10.18
C TYR A 96 15.11 5.64 11.51
N ILE A 97 15.47 6.86 11.88
CA ILE A 97 14.90 7.55 13.04
C ILE A 97 14.01 8.65 12.46
N ILE A 98 12.72 8.55 12.73
CA ILE A 98 11.76 9.59 12.36
C ILE A 98 12.07 10.80 13.23
N GLN A 99 12.39 11.93 12.60
CA GLN A 99 12.63 13.16 13.35
C GLN A 99 11.33 13.60 14.05
N PRO A 100 11.41 14.17 15.27
CA PRO A 100 10.26 14.79 15.89
C PRO A 100 9.69 15.85 14.94
N SER A 101 8.39 15.80 14.67
CA SER A 101 7.73 16.84 13.91
C SER A 101 7.89 18.18 14.63
N SER A 102 8.06 19.27 13.88
CA SER A 102 7.99 20.61 14.45
C SER A 102 6.67 20.79 15.20
N SER A 103 6.72 21.52 16.31
CA SER A 103 5.54 21.87 17.11
C SER A 103 4.44 22.39 16.19
N THR A 104 3.20 21.99 16.45
CA THR A 104 2.04 22.57 15.77
C THR A 104 2.09 24.09 15.96
N PRO A 105 2.04 24.90 14.88
CA PRO A 105 2.07 26.35 15.00
C PRO A 105 0.88 26.81 15.84
N VAL A 106 1.13 27.75 16.74
CA VAL A 106 0.07 28.37 17.55
C VAL A 106 -0.80 29.18 16.59
N LEU A 107 -2.11 28.93 16.59
CA LEU A 107 -3.08 29.82 15.94
C LEU A 107 -3.02 31.17 16.67
N MET A 108 -2.43 32.19 16.03
CA MET A 108 -2.56 33.59 16.45
C MET A 108 -3.90 34.15 16.02
#